data_AF-A0A382N0Y6-F1
#
_entry.id   AF-A0A382N0Y6-F1
#
_cell.length_a   1.000
_cell.length_b   1.000
_cell.length_c   1.000
_cell.angle_alpha   90.00
_cell.angle_beta   90.00
_cell.angle_gamma   90.00
#
_symmetry.space_group_name_H-M   'P 1'
#
loop_
_entity.id
_entity.type
_entity.pdbx_description
1 polymer ?
#
loop_
_entity_poly.entity_id
_entity_poly.type
_entity_poly.pdbx_seq_one_letter_code
_entity_poly.pdbx_strand_id
1 'polypeptide(L)'
;MPVVLFIVLFICLLIGFPVAFTLGGVSIILGYLTFGMTFFNLLPLRIWGVMTNYVLIAVPLFVYMGVMLEKSGLAEDMLETMALLFGRIRGGLAISVVLVGAMLGASTGIVGATVVTMGL
;
A
#
# COMPACT_ATOMS: atom_id res chain seq x y z
N MET A 1 -27.87 -15.41 -8.86
CA MET A 1 -26.79 -14.84 -9.71
C MET A 1 -25.39 -14.70 -9.06
N PRO A 2 -25.09 -15.04 -7.78
CA PRO A 2 -23.71 -14.94 -7.30
C PRO A 2 -22.79 -16.04 -7.85
N VAL A 3 -23.33 -17.24 -8.12
CA VAL A 3 -22.56 -18.37 -8.68
C VAL A 3 -22.07 -18.09 -10.10
N VAL A 4 -22.89 -17.44 -10.94
CA VAL A 4 -22.51 -17.05 -12.32
C VAL A 4 -21.40 -16.01 -12.29
N LEU A 5 -21.51 -15.00 -11.40
CA LEU A 5 -20.49 -13.96 -11.21
C LEU A 5 -19.15 -14.57 -10.76
N PHE A 6 -19.21 -15.53 -9.83
CA PHE A 6 -18.03 -16.26 -9.36
C PHE A 6 -17.35 -17.08 -10.46
N ILE A 7 -18.11 -17.86 -11.24
CA ILE A 7 -17.56 -18.69 -12.32
C ILE A 7 -16.93 -17.82 -13.42
N VAL A 8 -17.59 -16.73 -13.83
CA VAL A 8 -17.06 -15.83 -14.87
C VAL A 8 -15.79 -15.12 -14.40
N LEU A 9 -15.76 -14.63 -13.16
CA LEU A 9 -14.54 -14.05 -12.57
C LEU A 9 -13.39 -15.06 -12.49
N PHE A 10 -13.70 -16.29 -12.07
CA PHE A 10 -12.69 -17.34 -11.93
C PHE A 10 -12.05 -17.68 -13.27
N ILE A 11 -12.84 -17.82 -14.33
CA ILE A 11 -12.34 -18.09 -15.69
C ILE A 11 -11.53 -16.90 -16.22
N CYS A 12 -12.02 -15.66 -16.06
CA CYS A 12 -11.29 -14.46 -16.50
C CYS A 12 -9.93 -14.28 -15.81
N LEU A 13 -9.82 -14.67 -14.54
CA LEU A 13 -8.55 -14.63 -13.82
C LEU A 13 -7.58 -15.73 -14.30
N LEU A 14 -8.07 -16.92 -14.64
CA LEU A 14 -7.25 -18.01 -15.20
C LEU A 14 -6.68 -17.68 -16.59
N ILE A 15 -7.37 -16.84 -17.36
CA ILE A 15 -6.89 -16.33 -18.66
C ILE A 15 -5.69 -15.36 -18.49
N GLY A 16 -5.34 -15.00 -17.25
CA GLY A 16 -4.18 -14.15 -16.94
C GLY A 16 -4.43 -12.66 -17.16
N PHE A 17 -5.70 -12.25 -17.31
CA PHE A 17 -6.05 -10.85 -17.48
C PHE A 17 -5.89 -10.09 -16.15
N PRO A 18 -5.43 -8.82 -16.15
CA PRO A 18 -5.15 -8.11 -14.91
C PRO A 18 -6.38 -8.01 -14.00
N VAL A 19 -6.18 -8.35 -12.72
CA VAL A 19 -7.23 -8.54 -11.71
C VAL A 19 -8.16 -7.33 -11.56
N ALA A 20 -7.61 -6.11 -11.67
CA ALA A 20 -8.40 -4.89 -11.56
C ALA A 20 -9.47 -4.77 -12.66
N PHE A 21 -9.10 -5.11 -13.90
CA PHE A 21 -10.01 -5.02 -15.05
C PHE A 21 -11.03 -6.15 -15.06
N THR A 22 -10.65 -7.36 -14.64
CA THR A 22 -11.58 -8.49 -14.54
C THR A 22 -12.62 -8.25 -13.45
N LEU A 23 -12.20 -7.82 -12.26
CA LEU A 23 -13.12 -7.50 -11.16
C LEU A 23 -14.05 -6.34 -11.53
N GLY A 24 -13.53 -5.25 -12.09
CA GLY A 24 -14.34 -4.10 -12.48
C GLY A 24 -15.29 -4.42 -13.63
N GLY A 25 -14.78 -4.97 -14.73
CA GLY A 25 -15.54 -5.23 -15.95
C GLY A 25 -16.66 -6.26 -15.75
N VAL A 26 -16.35 -7.40 -15.12
CA VAL A 26 -17.36 -8.45 -14.88
C VAL A 26 -18.43 -7.95 -13.90
N SER A 27 -18.05 -7.17 -12.88
CA SER A 27 -19.00 -6.58 -11.93
C SER A 27 -19.94 -5.56 -12.59
N ILE A 28 -19.45 -4.75 -13.53
CA ILE A 28 -20.26 -3.77 -14.25
C ILE A 28 -21.21 -4.47 -15.23
N ILE A 29 -20.72 -5.43 -16.02
CA ILE A 29 -21.50 -6.14 -17.05
C ILE A 29 -22.62 -6.97 -16.39
N LEU A 30 -22.29 -7.79 -15.40
CA LEU A 30 -23.28 -8.63 -14.72
C LEU A 30 -24.16 -7.81 -13.76
N GLY A 31 -23.63 -6.75 -13.15
CA GLY A 31 -24.39 -5.81 -12.34
C GLY A 31 -25.48 -5.09 -13.14
N TYR A 32 -25.15 -4.63 -14.35
CA TYR A 32 -26.12 -4.04 -15.28
C TYR A 32 -27.17 -5.05 -15.74
N LEU A 33 -26.77 -6.28 -16.08
CA LEU A 33 -27.71 -7.32 -16.55
C LEU A 33 -28.72 -7.74 -15.47
N THR A 34 -28.36 -7.64 -14.19
CA THR A 34 -29.19 -8.10 -13.06
C THR A 34 -30.04 -7.02 -12.42
N PHE A 35 -29.52 -5.80 -12.29
CA PHE A 35 -30.20 -4.69 -11.60
C PHE A 35 -30.58 -3.53 -12.54
N GLY A 36 -30.25 -3.61 -13.83
CA GLY A 36 -30.53 -2.57 -14.81
C GLY A 36 -29.87 -1.23 -14.45
N MET A 37 -30.53 -0.12 -14.83
CA MET A 37 -30.03 1.23 -14.55
C MET A 37 -29.98 1.56 -13.04
N THR A 38 -30.73 0.83 -12.21
CA THR A 38 -30.74 1.00 -10.74
C THR A 38 -29.43 0.56 -10.08
N PHE A 39 -28.60 -0.25 -10.76
CA PHE A 39 -27.24 -0.59 -10.32
C PHE A 39 -26.37 0.65 -10.12
N PHE A 40 -26.52 1.66 -10.98
CA PHE A 40 -25.73 2.88 -10.91
C PHE A 40 -26.08 3.74 -9.68
N ASN A 41 -27.27 3.60 -9.09
CA ASN A 41 -27.61 4.29 -7.84
C ASN A 41 -26.85 3.72 -6.63
N LEU A 42 -26.40 2.47 -6.71
CA LEU A 42 -25.60 1.83 -5.65
C LEU A 42 -24.11 2.21 -5.72
N LEU A 43 -23.63 2.69 -6.87
CA LEU A 43 -22.23 3.12 -7.05
C LEU A 43 -21.86 4.33 -6.17
N PRO A 44 -22.61 5.44 -6.15
CA PRO A 44 -22.33 6.56 -5.24
C PRO A 44 -22.26 6.15 -3.78
N LEU A 45 -23.19 5.30 -3.31
CA LEU A 45 -23.21 4.75 -1.96
C LEU A 45 -21.94 3.96 -1.64
N ARG A 46 -21.48 3.12 -2.58
CA ARG A 46 -20.24 2.34 -2.44
C ARG A 46 -19.01 3.24 -2.40
N ILE A 47 -18.94 4.25 -3.28
CA ILE A 47 -17.83 5.20 -3.36
C ILE A 47 -17.76 6.04 -2.08
N TRP A 48 -18.90 6.58 -1.62
CA TRP A 48 -18.97 7.30 -0.35
C TRP A 48 -18.54 6.43 0.84
N GLY A 49 -18.96 5.16 0.89
CA GLY A 49 -18.53 4.23 1.93
C GLY A 49 -17.03 3.92 1.93
N VAL A 50 -16.37 3.98 0.77
CA VAL A 50 -14.90 3.87 0.70
C VAL A 50 -14.24 5.18 1.10
N MET A 51 -14.76 6.34 0.70
CA MET A 51 -14.19 7.64 1.06
C MET A 51 -14.31 7.96 2.56
N THR A 52 -15.37 7.49 3.23
CA THR A 52 -15.51 7.63 4.70
C THR A 52 -14.72 6.58 5.47
N ASN A 53 -13.98 5.70 4.77
CA ASN A 53 -13.22 4.66 5.41
C ASN A 53 -12.04 5.26 6.20
N TYR A 54 -12.02 5.02 7.51
CA TYR A 54 -10.99 5.50 8.42
C TYR A 54 -9.58 5.05 8.03
N VAL A 55 -9.44 3.96 7.27
CA VAL A 55 -8.14 3.49 6.76
C VAL A 55 -7.50 4.52 5.81
N LEU A 56 -8.30 5.31 5.08
CA LEU A 56 -7.76 6.37 4.21
C LEU A 56 -7.12 7.52 5.00
N ILE A 57 -7.53 7.72 6.26
CA ILE A 57 -6.89 8.68 7.19
C ILE A 57 -5.48 8.20 7.58
N ALA A 58 -5.21 6.89 7.53
CA ALA A 58 -3.89 6.37 7.81
C ALA A 58 -2.85 6.88 6.79
N VAL A 59 -3.23 7.11 5.53
CA VAL A 59 -2.29 7.56 4.49
C VAL A 59 -1.67 8.94 4.82
N PRO A 60 -2.45 10.00 5.11
CA PRO A 60 -1.88 11.27 5.58
C PRO A 60 -1.09 11.14 6.88
N LEU A 61 -1.53 10.29 7.81
CA LEU A 61 -0.84 10.09 9.09
C LEU A 61 0.52 9.40 8.92
N PHE A 62 0.64 8.44 7.99
CA PHE A 62 1.91 7.81 7.64
C PHE A 62 2.87 8.80 6.98
N VAL A 63 2.38 9.65 6.07
CA VAL A 63 3.18 10.73 5.47
C VAL A 63 3.64 11.72 6.55
N TYR A 64 2.74 12.13 7.44
CA TYR A 64 3.06 13.02 8.55
C TYR A 64 4.15 12.42 9.45
N MET A 65 4.02 11.15 9.81
CA MET A 65 5.00 10.45 10.63
C MET A 65 6.37 10.37 9.93
N GLY A 66 6.39 10.07 8.62
CA GLY A 66 7.63 10.07 7.83
C GLY A 66 8.35 11.42 7.85
N VAL A 67 7.62 12.51 7.58
CA VAL A 67 8.18 13.87 7.64
C VAL A 67 8.63 14.24 9.05
N MET A 68 7.88 13.82 10.07
CA MET A 68 8.23 14.09 11.46
C MET A 68 9.53 13.37 11.87
N LEU A 69 9.70 12.10 11.49
CA LEU A 69 10.95 11.36 11.75
C LEU A 69 12.14 12.00 11.03
N GLU A 70 11.98 12.40 9.76
CA GLU A 70 13.01 13.10 8.99
C GLU A 70 13.39 14.44 9.65
N LYS A 71 12.40 15.25 10.04
CA LYS A 71 12.63 16.56 10.67
C LYS A 71 13.17 16.47 12.09
N SER A 72 12.93 15.37 12.80
CA SER A 72 13.41 15.17 14.17
C SER A 72 14.88 14.76 14.26
N GLY A 73 15.54 14.42 13.16
CA GLY A 73 16.91 13.89 13.16
C GLY A 73 17.02 12.44 13.66
N LEU A 74 15.92 11.84 14.11
CA LEU A 74 15.91 10.48 14.68
C LEU A 74 16.46 9.43 13.71
N ALA A 75 16.22 9.59 12.40
CA ALA A 75 16.73 8.66 11.39
C ALA A 75 18.27 8.66 11.32
N GLU A 76 18.89 9.83 11.48
CA GLU A 76 20.34 10.01 11.44
C GLU A 76 20.98 9.48 12.74
N ASP A 77 20.40 9.84 13.90
CA ASP A 77 20.82 9.33 15.21
C ASP A 77 20.74 7.79 15.28
N MET A 78 19.70 7.20 14.70
CA MET A 78 19.54 5.74 14.65
C MET A 78 20.59 5.07 13.75
N LEU A 79 20.92 5.67 12.60
CA LEU A 79 21.99 5.18 11.72
C LEU A 79 23.35 5.25 12.40
N GLU A 80 23.68 6.38 13.04
CA GLU A 80 24.96 6.60 13.69
C GLU A 80 25.14 5.64 14.90
N THR A 81 24.10 5.48 15.70
CA THR A 81 24.09 4.54 16.84
C THR A 81 24.27 3.09 16.38
N MET A 82 23.59 2.68 15.31
CA MET A 82 23.73 1.32 14.76
C MET A 82 25.08 1.11 14.10
N ALA A 83 25.61 2.11 13.41
CA ALA A 83 26.96 2.07 12.83
C ALA A 83 28.03 1.91 13.93
N LEU A 84 27.88 2.57 15.09
CA LEU A 84 28.75 2.38 16.24
C LEU A 84 28.60 0.97 16.85
N LEU A 85 27.38 0.46 16.94
CA LEU A 85 27.09 -0.88 17.48
C LEU A 85 27.71 -1.99 16.62
N PHE A 86 27.57 -1.91 15.30
CA PHE A 86 28.05 -2.92 14.35
C PHE A 86 29.42 -2.60 13.74
N GLY A 87 30.01 -1.44 14.03
CA GLY A 87 31.25 -0.95 13.40
C GLY A 87 32.49 -1.82 13.61
N ARG A 88 32.48 -2.68 14.64
CA ARG A 88 33.55 -3.67 14.88
C ARG A 88 33.49 -4.88 13.94
N ILE A 89 32.38 -5.07 13.23
CA ILE A 89 32.17 -6.18 12.29
C ILE A 89 32.50 -5.71 10.87
N ARG A 90 33.24 -6.54 10.12
CA ARG A 90 33.49 -6.28 8.68
C ARG A 90 32.13 -6.27 7.95
N GLY A 91 31.74 -5.12 7.41
CA GLY A 91 30.43 -4.89 6.80
C GLY A 91 29.35 -4.34 7.74
N GLY A 92 29.70 -3.95 8.97
CA GLY A 92 28.75 -3.43 9.96
C GLY A 92 27.94 -2.20 9.52
N LEU A 93 28.53 -1.37 8.67
CA LEU A 93 27.85 -0.21 8.06
C LEU A 93 26.70 -0.65 7.14
N ALA A 94 26.91 -1.67 6.31
CA ALA A 94 25.87 -2.20 5.42
C ALA A 94 24.73 -2.87 6.21
N ILE A 95 25.07 -3.60 7.28
CA ILE A 95 24.08 -4.21 8.18
C ILE A 95 23.23 -3.12 8.84
N SER A 96 23.86 -2.06 9.33
CA SER A 96 23.17 -0.94 9.99
C SER A 96 22.19 -0.24 9.05
N VAL A 97 22.58 0.01 7.81
CA VAL A 97 21.70 0.63 6.80
C VAL A 97 20.49 -0.24 6.50
N VAL A 98 20.67 -1.55 6.30
CA VAL A 98 19.55 -2.46 6.02
C VAL A 98 18.58 -2.54 7.21
N LEU A 99 19.11 -2.61 8.43
CA LEU A 99 18.31 -2.77 9.64
C LEU A 99 17.54 -1.50 9.99
N VAL A 100 18.22 -0.35 9.98
CA VAL A 100 17.58 0.95 10.23
C VAL A 100 16.63 1.31 9.10
N GLY A 101 17.00 1.07 7.84
CA GLY A 101 16.13 1.24 6.69
C GLY A 101 14.87 0.38 6.77
N ALA A 102 14.99 -0.87 7.23
CA ALA A 102 13.82 -1.74 7.46
C ALA A 102 12.93 -1.23 8.61
N MET A 103 13.50 -0.75 9.71
CA MET A 103 12.73 -0.20 10.84
C MET A 103 11.99 1.10 10.47
N LEU A 104 12.67 2.02 9.77
CA LEU A 104 12.07 3.28 9.30
C LEU A 104 11.05 3.04 8.18
N GLY A 105 11.31 2.11 7.27
CA GLY A 105 10.37 1.73 6.22
C GLY A 105 9.11 1.03 6.76
N ALA A 106 9.26 0.16 7.77
CA ALA A 106 8.15 -0.52 8.42
C ALA A 106 7.23 0.44 9.17
N SER A 107 7.79 1.47 9.80
CA SER A 107 7.00 2.46 10.53
C SER A 107 6.29 3.44 9.59
N THR A 108 6.96 3.91 8.53
CA THR A 108 6.43 4.91 7.59
C THR A 108 5.51 4.35 6.50
N GLY A 109 5.53 3.04 6.26
CA GLY A 109 4.61 2.37 5.32
C GLY A 109 4.82 2.74 3.84
N ILE A 110 5.79 3.59 3.52
CA ILE A 110 6.10 4.05 2.16
C ILE A 110 7.53 3.62 1.81
N VAL A 111 7.67 2.40 1.28
CA VAL A 111 8.96 1.82 0.85
C VAL A 111 9.62 2.65 -0.27
N GLY A 112 8.85 3.40 -1.06
CA GLY A 112 9.37 4.17 -2.19
C GLY A 112 10.09 5.47 -1.84
N ALA A 113 9.78 6.10 -0.70
CA ALA A 113 10.34 7.41 -0.33
C ALA A 113 11.71 7.27 0.35
N THR A 114 11.88 6.26 1.21
CA THR A 114 13.10 6.02 1.99
C THR A 114 14.27 5.53 1.14
N VAL A 115 14.01 4.79 0.06
CA VAL A 115 15.07 4.33 -0.86
C VAL A 115 15.66 5.49 -1.68
N VAL A 116 14.87 6.54 -1.97
CA VAL A 116 15.35 7.71 -2.73
C VAL A 116 16.20 8.64 -1.84
N THR A 117 15.85 8.78 -0.55
CA THR A 117 16.61 9.65 0.36
C THR A 117 17.92 9.03 0.86
N MET A 118 18.01 7.70 0.94
CA MET A 118 19.25 6.99 1.32
C MET A 118 20.19 6.70 0.14
N GLY A 119 19.71 6.82 -1.10
CA GLY A 119 20.49 6.57 -2.32
C GLY A 119 21.15 7.81 -2.95
N LEU A 120 20.81 9.01 -2.46
CA LEU A 120 21.45 10.29 -2.82
C LEU A 120 22.54 10.62 -1.79
#